data_AF-A0A0B4EN58-F1
#
_entry.id   AF-A0A0B4EN58-F1
#
_cell.length_a   1.000
_cell.length_b   1.000
_cell.length_c   1.000
_cell.angle_alpha   90.00
_cell.angle_beta   90.00
_cell.angle_gamma   90.00
#
_symmetry.space_group_name_H-M   'P 1'
#
loop_
_entity.id
_entity.type
_entity.pdbx_description
1 polymer ?
#
loop_
_entity_poly.entity_id
_entity_poly.type
_entity_poly.pdbx_seq_one_letter_code
_entity_poly.pdbx_strand_id
1 'polypeptide(L)'
;MKRKIYKELIKWKRESAGHTAILIDGARRVGKSYIAEEFAKKEYRSYILIDFNRVNEEIKDLFTNYLQDLDMLFLYLANFYNVKLYERETLLIFDEVQLCPKARAAIKYLVADGRYDYLETGSLMSIKKNVEDIVIPSEERHLKMYPLDFEEFLWALGNETLMEFIKNVFRIRKLWGRHYIGKRWIISGSILS
;
A
#
# COMPACT_ATOMS: atom_id res chain seq x y z
N MET A 1 5.29 -10.91 -6.64
CA MET A 1 6.18 -9.79 -7.00
C MET A 1 6.64 -9.07 -5.73
N LYS A 2 7.96 -8.91 -5.53
CA LYS A 2 8.53 -8.23 -4.36
C LYS A 2 8.39 -6.72 -4.50
N ARG A 3 7.85 -6.05 -3.48
CA ARG A 3 7.60 -4.61 -3.46
C ARG A 3 8.04 -4.00 -2.14
N LYS A 4 8.65 -2.82 -2.17
CA LYS A 4 9.10 -2.08 -0.98
C LYS A 4 7.93 -1.74 -0.06
N ILE A 5 6.78 -1.37 -0.63
CA ILE A 5 5.56 -1.03 0.10
C ILE A 5 5.06 -2.16 1.02
N TYR A 6 5.40 -3.42 0.73
CA TYR A 6 5.03 -4.56 1.59
C TYR A 6 5.56 -4.38 3.02
N LYS A 7 6.78 -3.84 3.18
CA LYS A 7 7.34 -3.57 4.51
C LYS A 7 6.54 -2.52 5.28
N GLU A 8 5.98 -1.54 4.58
CA GLU A 8 5.11 -0.52 5.19
C GLU A 8 3.77 -1.12 5.63
N LEU A 9 3.22 -2.09 4.90
CA LEU A 9 2.01 -2.82 5.31
C LEU A 9 2.24 -3.66 6.56
N ILE A 10 3.38 -4.38 6.64
CA ILE A 10 3.78 -5.12 7.85
C ILE A 10 3.93 -4.17 9.04
N LYS A 11 4.60 -3.04 8.82
CA LYS A 11 4.79 -2.00 9.83
C LYS A 11 3.44 -1.47 10.30
N TRP A 12 2.55 -1.13 9.39
CA TRP A 12 1.19 -0.67 9.72
C TRP A 12 0.43 -1.70 10.56
N LYS A 13 0.39 -2.97 10.16
CA LYS A 13 -0.32 -4.00 10.93
C LYS A 13 0.15 -4.07 12.38
N ARG A 14 1.48 -4.01 12.58
CA ARG A 14 2.09 -4.06 13.92
C ARG A 14 1.82 -2.81 14.74
N GLU A 15 1.96 -1.63 14.14
CA GLU A 15 1.85 -0.35 14.84
C GLU A 15 0.40 0.09 15.07
N SER A 16 -0.47 -0.14 14.09
CA SER A 16 -1.90 0.20 14.15
C SER A 16 -2.62 -0.67 15.17
N ALA A 17 -2.27 -1.95 15.25
CA ALA A 17 -2.95 -2.94 16.10
C ALA A 17 -4.50 -2.89 15.99
N GLY A 18 -5.02 -2.48 14.84
CA GLY A 18 -6.46 -2.36 14.58
C GLY A 18 -7.06 -0.97 14.71
N HIS A 19 -6.30 0.00 15.19
CA HIS A 19 -6.81 1.35 15.46
C HIS A 19 -6.90 2.24 14.21
N THR A 20 -6.36 1.80 13.08
CA THR A 20 -6.41 2.53 11.80
C THR A 20 -6.57 1.56 10.64
N ALA A 21 -7.33 1.99 9.62
CA ALA A 21 -7.31 1.41 8.28
C ALA A 21 -6.07 1.88 7.50
N ILE A 22 -5.78 1.25 6.36
CA ILE A 22 -4.72 1.69 5.45
C ILE A 22 -5.21 1.82 4.02
N LEU A 23 -4.95 2.97 3.40
CA LEU A 23 -5.24 3.21 1.99
C LEU A 23 -3.98 3.18 1.15
N ILE A 24 -3.96 2.27 0.19
CA ILE A 24 -2.98 2.26 -0.90
C ILE A 24 -3.51 3.14 -2.02
N ASP A 25 -2.97 4.34 -2.13
CA ASP A 25 -3.24 5.27 -3.22
C ASP A 25 -2.19 5.13 -4.33
N GLY A 26 -2.61 5.20 -5.58
CA GLY A 26 -1.68 5.26 -6.70
C GLY A 26 -2.35 5.25 -8.06
N ALA A 27 -1.54 5.42 -9.10
CA ALA A 27 -2.03 5.37 -10.48
C ALA A 27 -2.70 4.02 -10.80
N ARG A 28 -3.51 3.99 -11.86
CA ARG A 28 -4.08 2.74 -12.36
C ARG A 28 -2.96 1.80 -12.83
N ARG A 29 -3.16 0.49 -12.65
CA ARG A 29 -2.25 -0.59 -13.12
C ARG A 29 -0.84 -0.58 -12.48
N VAL A 30 -0.67 -0.03 -11.28
CA VAL A 30 0.60 -0.10 -10.53
C VAL A 30 0.72 -1.31 -9.60
N GLY A 31 -0.31 -2.17 -9.56
CA GLY A 31 -0.30 -3.41 -8.77
C GLY A 31 -0.87 -3.30 -7.35
N LYS A 32 -1.75 -2.33 -7.07
CA LYS A 32 -2.37 -2.10 -5.75
C LYS A 32 -3.17 -3.31 -5.25
N SER A 33 -4.12 -3.79 -6.05
CA SER A 33 -4.94 -4.97 -5.74
C SER A 33 -4.07 -6.20 -5.49
N TYR A 34 -3.04 -6.37 -6.34
CA TYR A 34 -2.10 -7.49 -6.20
C TYR A 34 -1.35 -7.44 -4.87
N ILE A 35 -0.78 -6.29 -4.49
CA ILE A 35 -0.02 -6.21 -3.24
C ILE A 35 -0.92 -6.32 -2.01
N ALA A 36 -2.15 -5.81 -2.08
CA ALA A 36 -3.15 -5.94 -1.03
C ALA A 36 -3.52 -7.42 -0.78
N GLU A 37 -3.84 -8.15 -1.85
CA GLU A 37 -4.21 -9.57 -1.77
C GLU A 37 -3.01 -10.44 -1.33
N GLU A 38 -1.82 -10.19 -1.86
CA GLU A 38 -0.60 -10.90 -1.45
C GLU A 38 -0.29 -10.70 0.04
N PHE A 39 -0.48 -9.49 0.54
CA PHE A 39 -0.31 -9.18 1.96
C PHE A 39 -1.37 -9.89 2.82
N ALA A 40 -2.62 -9.89 2.38
CA ALA A 40 -3.70 -10.60 3.06
C ALA A 40 -3.41 -12.10 3.22
N LYS A 41 -3.04 -12.76 2.10
CA LYS A 41 -2.71 -14.19 2.05
C LYS A 41 -1.57 -14.60 2.97
N LYS A 42 -0.58 -13.73 3.17
CA LYS A 42 0.63 -14.03 3.93
C LYS A 42 0.51 -13.69 5.41
N GLU A 43 -0.23 -12.64 5.73
CA GLU A 43 -0.21 -12.07 7.07
C GLU A 43 -1.48 -12.34 7.87
N TYR A 44 -2.58 -12.75 7.23
CA TYR A 44 -3.86 -12.98 7.90
C TYR A 44 -4.32 -14.42 7.73
N ARG A 45 -5.07 -14.91 8.73
CA ARG A 45 -5.68 -16.24 8.70
C ARG A 45 -6.77 -16.35 7.65
N SER A 46 -7.46 -15.25 7.40
CA SER A 46 -8.50 -15.14 6.38
C SER A 46 -8.56 -13.72 5.84
N TYR A 47 -9.19 -13.54 4.68
CA TYR A 47 -9.46 -12.22 4.13
C TYR A 47 -10.71 -12.25 3.25
N ILE A 48 -11.33 -11.09 3.12
CA ILE A 48 -12.35 -10.84 2.09
C ILE A 48 -11.79 -9.75 1.17
N LEU A 49 -11.90 -9.96 -0.14
CA LEU A 49 -11.55 -8.96 -1.14
C LEU A 49 -12.79 -8.56 -1.93
N ILE A 50 -13.20 -7.30 -1.79
CA ILE A 50 -14.33 -6.70 -2.50
C ILE A 50 -13.77 -5.80 -3.59
N ASP A 51 -13.85 -6.26 -4.85
CA ASP A 51 -13.54 -5.44 -6.02
C ASP A 51 -14.78 -4.67 -6.44
N PHE A 52 -14.85 -3.39 -6.07
CA PHE A 52 -16.02 -2.55 -6.35
C PHE A 52 -16.24 -2.26 -7.84
N ASN A 53 -15.26 -2.55 -8.69
CA ASN A 53 -15.41 -2.47 -10.14
C ASN A 53 -16.13 -3.70 -10.72
N ARG A 54 -16.19 -4.82 -10.00
CA ARG A 54 -16.76 -6.09 -10.47
C ARG A 54 -17.96 -6.58 -9.68
N VAL A 55 -18.10 -6.13 -8.43
CA VAL A 55 -19.15 -6.60 -7.54
C VAL A 55 -20.53 -6.08 -7.94
N ASN A 56 -21.55 -6.91 -7.72
CA ASN A 56 -22.95 -6.55 -7.95
C ASN A 56 -23.41 -5.48 -6.95
N GLU A 57 -24.45 -4.74 -7.31
CA GLU A 57 -25.04 -3.69 -6.46
C GLU A 57 -25.50 -4.23 -5.10
N GLU A 58 -26.01 -5.47 -5.03
CA GLU A 58 -26.43 -6.10 -3.77
C GLU A 58 -25.35 -6.07 -2.67
N ILE A 59 -24.07 -6.20 -3.05
CA ILE A 59 -22.95 -6.14 -2.09
C ILE A 59 -22.63 -4.70 -1.72
N LYS A 60 -22.77 -3.76 -2.65
CA LYS A 60 -22.62 -2.32 -2.33
C LYS A 60 -23.72 -1.86 -1.38
N ASP A 61 -24.93 -2.39 -1.56
CA ASP A 61 -26.10 -2.07 -0.73
C ASP A 61 -25.94 -2.57 0.72
N LEU A 62 -25.12 -3.59 0.98
CA LEU A 62 -24.81 -4.01 2.35
C LEU A 62 -24.24 -2.85 3.19
N PHE A 63 -23.39 -2.02 2.58
CA PHE A 63 -22.80 -0.85 3.25
C PHE A 63 -23.81 0.28 3.47
N THR A 64 -24.97 0.26 2.81
CA THR A 64 -26.06 1.21 3.07
C THR A 64 -27.02 0.66 4.12
N ASN A 65 -27.36 -0.63 4.02
CA ASN A 65 -28.45 -1.24 4.78
C ASN A 65 -28.02 -1.72 6.17
N TYR A 66 -26.77 -2.15 6.33
CA TYR A 66 -26.30 -2.80 7.57
C TYR A 66 -25.20 -2.01 8.29
N LEU A 67 -24.97 -0.75 7.92
CA LEU A 67 -23.96 0.08 8.57
C LEU A 67 -24.24 0.33 10.07
N GLN A 68 -25.51 0.24 10.49
CA GLN A 68 -25.94 0.34 11.88
C GLN A 68 -25.99 -1.02 12.61
N ASP A 69 -25.80 -2.12 11.87
CA ASP A 69 -25.81 -3.50 12.38
C ASP A 69 -24.63 -4.26 11.76
N LEU A 70 -23.44 -4.02 12.33
CA LEU A 70 -22.19 -4.58 11.82
C LEU A 70 -22.15 -6.11 11.92
N ASP A 71 -22.90 -6.72 12.86
CA ASP A 71 -22.99 -8.16 12.96
C ASP A 71 -23.64 -8.76 11.71
N MET A 72 -24.75 -8.16 11.26
CA MET A 72 -25.40 -8.55 10.01
C MET A 72 -24.54 -8.25 8.79
N LEU A 73 -23.86 -7.09 8.75
CA LEU A 73 -22.92 -6.76 7.68
C LEU A 73 -21.86 -7.85 7.52
N PHE A 74 -21.20 -8.22 8.62
CA PHE A 74 -20.14 -9.23 8.60
C PHE A 74 -20.67 -10.63 8.29
N LEU A 75 -21.86 -10.99 8.79
CA LEU A 75 -22.52 -12.25 8.45
C LEU A 75 -22.78 -12.38 6.95
N TYR A 76 -23.36 -11.35 6.33
CA TYR A 76 -23.63 -11.36 4.89
C TYR A 76 -22.35 -11.41 4.06
N LEU A 77 -21.34 -10.61 4.41
CA LEU A 77 -20.04 -10.64 3.74
C LEU A 77 -19.37 -12.02 3.88
N ALA A 78 -19.32 -12.57 5.08
CA ALA A 78 -18.76 -13.90 5.34
C ALA A 78 -19.45 -14.99 4.51
N ASN A 79 -20.79 -14.96 4.44
CA ASN A 79 -21.57 -15.94 3.69
C ASN A 79 -21.38 -15.77 2.17
N PHE A 80 -21.44 -14.54 1.66
CA PHE A 80 -21.30 -14.28 0.23
C PHE A 80 -19.93 -14.69 -0.31
N TYR A 81 -18.86 -14.36 0.43
CA TYR A 81 -17.49 -14.73 0.05
C TYR A 81 -17.10 -16.15 0.49
N ASN A 82 -17.97 -16.85 1.22
CA ASN A 82 -17.71 -18.15 1.82
C ASN A 82 -16.41 -18.18 2.65
N VAL A 83 -16.25 -17.18 3.51
CA VAL A 83 -15.06 -16.98 4.36
C VAL A 83 -15.48 -16.95 5.82
N LYS A 84 -14.79 -17.75 6.65
CA LYS A 84 -14.90 -17.62 8.10
C LYS A 84 -14.05 -16.45 8.58
N LEU A 85 -14.64 -15.56 9.37
CA LEU A 85 -13.97 -14.42 9.98
C LEU A 85 -13.37 -14.80 11.34
N TYR A 86 -12.24 -14.18 11.67
CA TYR A 86 -11.46 -14.37 12.88
C TYR A 86 -11.06 -12.99 13.39
N GLU A 87 -11.49 -12.65 14.61
CA GLU A 87 -11.18 -11.36 15.21
C GLU A 87 -9.66 -11.12 15.23
N ARG A 88 -9.25 -9.92 14.79
CA ARG A 88 -7.86 -9.46 14.65
C ARG A 88 -6.99 -10.30 13.68
N GLU A 89 -7.54 -11.35 13.08
CA GLU A 89 -6.87 -12.26 12.14
C GLU A 89 -7.53 -12.31 10.76
N THR A 90 -8.54 -11.47 10.52
CA THR A 90 -9.15 -11.24 9.20
C THR A 90 -8.85 -9.84 8.67
N LEU A 91 -8.49 -9.76 7.39
CA LEU A 91 -8.38 -8.51 6.64
C LEU A 91 -9.54 -8.36 5.67
N LEU A 92 -10.26 -7.23 5.71
CA LEU A 92 -11.21 -6.86 4.68
C LEU A 92 -10.54 -5.86 3.72
N ILE A 93 -10.51 -6.20 2.44
CA ILE A 93 -9.92 -5.41 1.37
C ILE A 93 -11.03 -4.77 0.55
N PHE A 94 -11.01 -3.44 0.49
CA PHE A 94 -11.90 -2.61 -0.30
C PHE A 94 -11.14 -2.09 -1.53
N ASP A 95 -11.21 -2.81 -2.63
CA ASP A 95 -10.44 -2.53 -3.84
C ASP A 95 -11.19 -1.54 -4.75
N GLU A 96 -10.49 -0.53 -5.25
CA GLU A 96 -11.04 0.59 -6.02
C GLU A 96 -12.21 1.29 -5.28
N VAL A 97 -12.00 1.58 -3.98
CA VAL A 97 -13.01 2.08 -3.03
C VAL A 97 -13.72 3.36 -3.47
N GLN A 98 -13.13 4.15 -4.37
CA GLN A 98 -13.80 5.32 -4.95
C GLN A 98 -15.07 4.97 -5.77
N LEU A 99 -15.25 3.70 -6.14
CA LEU A 99 -16.45 3.21 -6.82
C LEU A 99 -17.58 2.86 -5.84
N CYS A 100 -17.32 2.88 -4.53
CA CYS A 100 -18.32 2.72 -3.49
C CYS A 100 -18.11 3.74 -2.34
N PRO A 101 -18.59 4.99 -2.51
CA PRO A 101 -18.47 6.03 -1.48
C PRO A 101 -19.07 5.63 -0.12
N LYS A 102 -20.10 4.78 -0.11
CA LYS A 102 -20.73 4.26 1.11
C LYS A 102 -19.77 3.35 1.90
N ALA A 103 -19.07 2.44 1.23
CA ALA A 103 -18.04 1.62 1.87
C ALA A 103 -16.87 2.47 2.39
N ARG A 104 -16.47 3.51 1.65
CA ARG A 104 -15.44 4.46 2.12
C ARG A 104 -15.87 5.20 3.39
N ALA A 105 -17.10 5.70 3.43
CA ALA A 105 -17.64 6.37 4.61
C ALA A 105 -17.78 5.40 5.81
N ALA A 106 -17.98 4.11 5.56
CA ALA A 106 -18.12 3.08 6.58
C ALA A 106 -16.83 2.84 7.38
N ILE A 107 -15.65 3.13 6.81
CA ILE A 107 -14.34 2.82 7.41
C ILE A 107 -14.20 3.33 8.84
N LYS A 108 -14.69 4.54 9.13
CA LYS A 108 -14.66 5.09 10.50
C LYS A 108 -15.37 4.18 11.51
N TYR A 109 -16.54 3.68 11.16
CA TYR A 109 -17.34 2.80 12.03
C TYR A 109 -16.72 1.40 12.12
N LEU A 110 -16.21 0.89 11.00
CA LEU A 110 -15.55 -0.40 10.90
C LEU A 110 -14.27 -0.46 11.74
N VAL A 111 -13.44 0.59 11.70
CA VAL A 111 -12.24 0.72 12.52
C VAL A 111 -12.60 0.89 14.00
N ALA A 112 -13.66 1.65 14.31
CA ALA A 112 -14.12 1.82 15.69
C ALA A 112 -14.65 0.51 16.32
N ASP A 113 -15.28 -0.36 15.53
CA ASP A 113 -15.69 -1.70 15.94
C ASP A 113 -14.48 -2.60 16.27
N GLY A 114 -13.41 -2.49 15.48
CA GLY A 114 -12.09 -3.05 15.82
C GLY A 114 -11.94 -4.57 15.69
N ARG A 115 -13.00 -5.31 15.33
CA ARG A 115 -12.93 -6.77 15.16
C ARG A 115 -12.01 -7.21 14.04
N TYR A 116 -11.90 -6.45 12.97
CA TYR A 116 -11.09 -6.80 11.80
C TYR A 116 -10.17 -5.67 11.38
N ASP A 117 -9.19 -5.98 10.53
CA ASP A 117 -8.35 -4.97 9.91
C ASP A 117 -8.90 -4.62 8.52
N TYR A 118 -8.68 -3.37 8.08
CA TYR A 118 -9.24 -2.84 6.84
C TYR A 118 -8.14 -2.25 5.97
N LEU A 119 -8.12 -2.64 4.70
CA LEU A 119 -7.21 -2.12 3.68
C LEU A 119 -8.02 -1.64 2.48
N GLU A 120 -7.83 -0.40 2.11
CA GLU A 120 -8.43 0.20 0.92
C GLU A 120 -7.40 0.32 -0.20
N THR A 121 -7.85 0.22 -1.45
CA THR A 121 -7.10 0.69 -2.59
C THR A 121 -7.90 1.73 -3.36
N GLY A 122 -7.20 2.66 -3.99
CA GLY A 122 -7.86 3.59 -4.88
C GLY A 122 -6.91 4.52 -5.60
N SER A 123 -7.50 5.52 -6.24
CA SER A 123 -6.79 6.63 -6.87
C SER A 123 -7.35 7.94 -6.32
N LEU A 124 -6.57 8.64 -5.50
CA LEU A 124 -6.91 9.93 -4.90
C LEU A 124 -7.25 10.99 -5.96
N MET A 125 -6.61 10.92 -7.13
CA MET A 125 -6.94 11.77 -8.30
C MET A 125 -8.35 11.51 -8.83
N SER A 126 -8.83 10.28 -8.75
CA SER A 126 -10.19 9.90 -9.13
C SER A 126 -11.20 10.20 -8.03
N ILE A 127 -10.80 10.02 -6.76
CA ILE A 127 -11.57 10.40 -5.57
C ILE A 127 -11.93 11.89 -5.61
N LYS A 128 -10.96 12.78 -5.89
CA LYS A 128 -11.19 14.24 -5.95
C LYS A 128 -12.01 14.71 -7.16
N LYS A 129 -12.11 13.91 -8.23
CA LYS A 129 -12.84 14.28 -9.46
C LYS A 129 -14.29 13.81 -9.45
N ASN A 130 -14.60 12.73 -8.76
CA ASN A 130 -15.89 12.07 -8.86
C ASN A 130 -16.88 12.44 -7.76
N VAL A 131 -16.48 13.18 -6.71
CA VAL A 131 -17.37 13.42 -5.57
C VAL A 131 -17.07 14.76 -4.90
N GLU A 132 -18.09 15.63 -4.83
CA GLU A 132 -18.07 16.86 -4.01
C GLU A 132 -18.07 16.54 -2.49
N ASP A 133 -18.36 15.30 -2.11
CA ASP A 133 -18.61 14.84 -0.72
C ASP A 133 -17.83 13.58 -0.29
N ILE A 134 -16.61 13.31 -0.79
CA ILE A 134 -15.78 12.26 -0.15
C ILE A 134 -15.20 12.82 1.16
N VAL A 135 -15.80 12.38 2.27
CA VAL A 135 -15.19 12.45 3.60
C VAL A 135 -13.95 11.56 3.59
N ILE A 136 -12.79 12.16 3.85
CA ILE A 136 -11.55 11.42 4.10
C ILE A 136 -11.61 11.01 5.59
N PRO A 137 -11.70 9.71 5.92
CA PRO A 137 -11.73 9.28 7.32
C PRO A 137 -10.43 9.67 8.02
N SER A 138 -10.51 10.20 9.24
CA SER A 138 -9.34 10.50 10.08
C SER A 138 -8.61 9.24 10.54
N GLU A 139 -9.30 8.10 10.51
CA GLU A 139 -8.87 6.79 10.99
C GLU A 139 -8.14 5.97 9.90
N GLU A 140 -7.62 6.63 8.86
CA GLU A 140 -6.96 6.01 7.70
C GLU A 140 -5.49 6.46 7.59
N ARG A 141 -4.55 5.50 7.48
CA ARG A 141 -3.15 5.78 7.11
C ARG A 141 -3.01 5.71 5.59
N HIS A 142 -2.45 6.74 4.98
CA HIS A 142 -2.22 6.76 3.53
C HIS A 142 -0.83 6.23 3.15
N LEU A 143 -0.78 5.32 2.19
CA LEU A 143 0.44 4.89 1.50
C LEU A 143 0.34 5.17 0.01
N LYS A 144 1.32 5.88 -0.55
CA LYS A 144 1.42 6.09 -2.00
C LYS A 144 2.21 4.95 -2.64
N MET A 145 1.63 4.37 -3.67
CA MET A 145 2.21 3.33 -4.51
C MET A 145 2.51 3.88 -5.90
N TYR A 146 3.78 3.83 -6.27
CA TYR A 146 4.27 4.22 -7.59
C TYR A 146 4.47 2.99 -8.49
N PRO A 147 4.63 3.15 -9.82
CA PRO A 147 5.17 2.07 -10.67
C PRO A 147 6.46 1.48 -10.10
N LEU A 148 6.88 0.31 -10.58
CA LEU A 148 8.15 -0.31 -10.19
C LEU A 148 9.29 0.67 -10.38
N ASP A 149 10.05 0.91 -9.31
CA ASP A 149 11.35 1.55 -9.46
C ASP A 149 12.36 0.56 -10.05
N PHE A 150 13.53 1.06 -10.45
CA PHE A 150 14.53 0.24 -11.11
C PHE A 150 14.99 -0.96 -10.27
N GLU A 151 15.08 -0.80 -8.95
CA GLU A 151 15.49 -1.89 -8.06
C GLU A 151 14.38 -2.95 -7.94
N GLU A 152 13.13 -2.53 -7.80
CA GLU A 152 11.99 -3.46 -7.80
C GLU A 152 11.81 -4.17 -9.16
N PHE A 153 12.11 -3.49 -10.26
CA PHE A 153 12.13 -4.09 -11.59
C PHE A 153 13.20 -5.18 -11.69
N LEU A 154 14.41 -4.95 -11.18
CA LEU A 154 15.46 -5.96 -11.14
C LEU A 154 15.05 -7.18 -10.29
N TRP A 155 14.39 -6.95 -9.15
CA TRP A 155 13.82 -8.05 -8.35
C TRP A 155 12.77 -8.86 -9.12
N ALA A 156 11.92 -8.19 -9.91
CA ALA A 156 10.93 -8.86 -10.75
C ALA A 156 11.57 -9.74 -11.84
N LEU A 157 12.78 -9.40 -12.29
CA LEU A 157 13.59 -10.21 -13.22
C LEU A 157 14.42 -11.30 -12.52
N GLY A 158 14.28 -11.49 -11.20
CA GLY A 158 15.07 -12.45 -10.43
C GLY A 158 16.51 -12.00 -10.17
N ASN A 159 16.83 -10.72 -10.41
CA ASN A 159 18.17 -10.18 -10.23
C ASN A 159 18.25 -9.33 -8.95
N GLU A 160 18.66 -9.95 -7.84
CA GLU A 160 18.75 -9.25 -6.55
C GLU A 160 20.13 -8.58 -6.32
N THR A 161 21.18 -9.03 -7.00
CA THR A 161 22.57 -8.61 -6.72
C THR A 161 23.03 -7.41 -7.56
N LEU A 162 22.46 -7.21 -8.76
CA LEU A 162 22.91 -6.16 -9.67
C LEU A 162 22.75 -4.76 -9.06
N MET A 163 21.68 -4.53 -8.29
CA MET A 163 21.48 -3.24 -7.65
C MET A 163 22.56 -2.95 -6.60
N GLU A 164 22.99 -3.95 -5.83
CA GLU A 164 24.08 -3.80 -4.86
C GLU A 164 25.41 -3.50 -5.56
N PHE A 165 25.69 -4.18 -6.67
CA PHE A 165 26.87 -3.90 -7.49
C PHE A 165 26.86 -2.44 -8.00
N ILE A 166 25.75 -1.97 -8.56
CA ILE A 166 25.60 -0.58 -9.03
C ILE A 166 25.83 0.40 -7.87
N LYS A 167 25.19 0.19 -6.71
CA LYS A 167 25.38 1.02 -5.51
C LYS A 167 26.86 1.07 -5.08
N ASN A 168 27.56 -0.06 -5.12
CA ASN A 168 28.98 -0.14 -4.79
C ASN A 168 29.86 0.65 -5.76
N VAL A 169 29.64 0.52 -7.07
CA VAL A 169 30.39 1.27 -8.09
C VAL A 169 30.18 2.79 -7.94
N PHE A 170 28.95 3.24 -7.71
CA PHE A 170 28.67 4.66 -7.47
C PHE A 170 29.34 5.19 -6.20
N ARG A 171 29.33 4.40 -5.11
CA ARG A 171 30.02 4.75 -3.87
C ARG A 171 31.53 4.90 -4.08
N ILE A 172 32.14 3.95 -4.79
CA ILE A 172 33.56 4.01 -5.15
C ILE A 172 33.84 5.27 -5.99
N ARG A 173 33.10 5.49 -7.09
CA ARG A 173 33.30 6.70 -7.91
C ARG A 173 33.20 8.01 -7.13
N LYS A 174 32.29 8.12 -6.15
CA LYS A 174 32.16 9.30 -5.29
C LYS A 174 33.37 9.53 -4.39
N LEU A 175 34.00 8.46 -3.89
CA LEU A 175 35.25 8.54 -3.12
C LEU A 175 36.40 9.02 -4.00
N TRP A 176 36.49 8.54 -5.24
CA TRP A 176 37.55 8.92 -6.17
C TRP A 176 37.38 10.36 -6.66
N GLY A 177 36.15 10.80 -6.97
CA GLY A 177 35.87 12.19 -7.34
C GLY A 177 36.21 13.22 -6.25
N ARG A 178 36.13 12.84 -4.96
CA ARG A 178 36.61 13.69 -3.85
C ARG A 178 38.13 13.69 -3.71
N HIS A 179 38.81 12.60 -4.10
CA HIS A 179 40.27 12.50 -4.00
C HIS A 179 41.01 13.35 -5.06
N TYR A 180 40.39 13.60 -6.22
CA TYR A 180 40.99 14.42 -7.28
C TYR A 180 40.81 15.95 -7.12
N ILE A 181 39.93 16.41 -6.22
CA ILE A 181 39.73 17.86 -5.97
C ILE A 181 40.71 18.39 -4.89
N GLY A 182 41.39 17.51 -4.14
CA GLY A 182 42.33 17.87 -3.07
C GLY A 182 43.82 17.86 -3.44
N LYS A 183 44.19 17.56 -4.69
CA LYS A 183 45.59 17.53 -5.15
C LYS A 183 45.80 18.44 -6.36
N ARG A 184 45.61 19.74 -6.16
CA ARG A 184 46.16 20.78 -7.04
C ARG A 184 47.03 21.65 -6.15
N TRP A 185 48.25 21.94 -6.61
CA TRP A 185 49.36 22.62 -5.90
C TRP A 185 50.23 21.71 -5.04
N ILE A 186 51.27 21.15 -5.66
CA ILE A 186 52.70 21.31 -5.32
C ILE A 186 53.43 20.53 -6.41
N ILE A 187 53.86 21.23 -7.46
CA ILE A 187 55.04 20.81 -8.22
C ILE A 187 55.95 22.03 -8.21
N SER A 188 56.92 21.94 -7.32
CA SER A 188 58.15 22.73 -7.31
C SER A 188 58.83 22.64 -8.68
N GLY A 189 59.21 23.79 -9.24
CA GLY A 189 59.97 23.87 -10.48
C GLY A 189 60.79 25.15 -10.50
N SER A 190 61.75 25.24 -9.58
CA SER A 190 62.89 26.14 -9.71
C SER A 190 63.77 25.68 -10.88
N ILE A 191 64.46 26.65 -11.49
CA ILE A 191 65.59 26.54 -12.43
C ILE A 191 65.18 26.49 -13.92
N LEU A 192 65.33 27.62 -14.61
CA LEU A 192 66.48 27.89 -15.47
C LEU A 192 66.57 29.40 -15.78
N SER A 193 67.82 29.83 -15.88
CA SER A 193 68.40 31.16 -16.12
C SER A 193 67.75 32.02 -17.20
#